data_AF-A0A7V0TNQ6-F1
#
_entry.id   AF-A0A7V0TNQ6-F1
#
_cell.length_a   1.000
_cell.length_b   1.000
_cell.length_c   1.000
_cell.angle_alpha   90.00
_cell.angle_beta   90.00
_cell.angle_gamma   90.00
#
_symmetry.space_group_name_H-M   'P 1'
#
loop_
_entity.id
_entity.type
_entity.pdbx_description
1 polymer ?
#
loop_
_entity_poly.entity_id
_entity_poly.type
_entity_poly.pdbx_seq_one_letter_code
_entity_poly.pdbx_strand_id
1 'polypeptide(L)'
;MKHAKSVLIATTVLSILVVSCSERSESGSQQGVTQEMIRNEETLNEKLAGKIGNWVEKGVECYGIVITTFQDGRTVGKSVKCKVMSIGRDKVKMKAIENVSLMESIGCDAIGLSYGDTWWETEGDIFQTRKEADEYLLRKGWLIK
;
A
#
# COMPACT_ATOMS: atom_id res chain seq x y z
N MET A 1 58.38 -44.28 -22.18
CA MET A 1 57.95 -43.31 -21.12
C MET A 1 56.49 -43.57 -20.80
N LYS A 2 56.09 -43.43 -19.53
CA LYS A 2 54.76 -43.04 -18.98
C LYS A 2 53.51 -43.24 -19.86
N HIS A 3 52.40 -43.87 -19.43
CA HIS A 3 52.08 -44.73 -18.29
C HIS A 3 50.88 -45.61 -18.70
N ALA A 4 50.81 -46.85 -18.21
CA ALA A 4 49.58 -47.67 -18.29
C ALA A 4 48.69 -47.39 -17.07
N LYS A 5 47.37 -47.61 -17.21
CA LYS A 5 46.62 -48.67 -16.48
C LYS A 5 45.11 -48.67 -16.80
N SER A 6 44.49 -49.81 -16.54
CA SER A 6 43.21 -50.24 -17.09
C SER A 6 41.96 -49.77 -16.33
N VAL A 7 40.85 -49.81 -17.07
CA VAL A 7 39.45 -49.97 -16.64
C VAL A 7 39.27 -50.80 -15.37
N LEU A 8 38.34 -50.36 -14.50
CA LEU A 8 37.45 -51.30 -13.78
C LEU A 8 36.05 -50.66 -13.53
N ILE A 9 35.01 -51.49 -13.52
CA ILE A 9 33.59 -51.13 -13.38
C ILE A 9 33.05 -51.77 -12.09
N ALA A 10 32.34 -51.01 -11.24
CA ALA A 10 31.41 -51.47 -10.17
C ALA A 10 31.02 -50.27 -9.27
N THR A 11 29.88 -50.15 -8.58
CA THR A 11 28.53 -50.77 -8.65
C THR A 11 27.57 -49.87 -7.83
N THR A 12 26.27 -49.89 -8.14
CA THR A 12 25.22 -49.11 -7.46
C THR A 12 24.93 -49.57 -6.02
N VAL A 13 24.72 -48.63 -5.07
CA VAL A 13 23.82 -48.83 -3.91
C VAL A 13 23.05 -47.55 -3.61
N LEU A 14 21.72 -47.67 -3.47
CA LEU A 14 20.76 -46.65 -3.03
C LEU A 14 20.51 -46.80 -1.52
N SER A 15 20.38 -45.70 -0.77
CA SER A 15 19.81 -45.70 0.60
C SER A 15 19.29 -44.32 1.03
N ILE A 16 18.38 -44.32 2.01
CA ILE A 16 17.26 -43.37 2.12
C ILE A 16 17.16 -42.78 3.54
N LEU A 17 17.10 -41.44 3.62
CA LEU A 17 16.44 -40.56 4.62
C LEU A 17 16.82 -40.55 6.14
N VAL A 18 16.43 -39.39 6.72
CA VAL A 18 15.93 -39.06 8.08
C VAL A 18 16.83 -38.88 9.34
N VAL A 19 16.99 -37.58 9.70
CA VAL A 19 16.53 -36.92 10.96
C VAL A 19 17.25 -37.10 12.32
N SER A 20 17.52 -35.92 12.92
CA SER A 20 17.67 -35.55 14.36
C SER A 20 18.95 -35.83 15.17
N CYS A 21 19.59 -34.71 15.52
CA CYS A 21 19.90 -34.22 16.87
C CYS A 21 20.65 -35.10 17.90
N SER A 22 21.73 -34.53 18.44
CA SER A 22 22.13 -34.66 19.85
C SER A 22 22.82 -33.36 20.33
N GLU A 23 22.71 -33.09 21.62
CA GLU A 23 22.95 -31.81 22.32
C GLU A 23 24.44 -31.48 22.57
N ARG A 24 24.91 -30.22 22.41
CA ARG A 24 25.03 -29.13 23.43
C ARG A 24 26.26 -29.29 24.36
N SER A 25 27.10 -28.30 24.65
CA SER A 25 27.11 -26.84 24.37
C SER A 25 28.33 -26.45 23.48
N GLU A 26 28.94 -25.24 23.42
CA GLU A 26 28.71 -23.91 24.04
C GLU A 26 29.30 -22.76 23.18
N SER A 27 29.60 -21.59 23.78
CA SER A 27 30.32 -20.42 23.24
C SER A 27 30.03 -20.04 21.78
N GLY A 28 28.94 -19.28 21.57
CA GLY A 28 28.61 -18.69 20.27
C GLY A 28 27.19 -18.13 20.24
N SER A 29 26.95 -17.07 21.02
CA SER A 29 25.74 -16.21 21.05
C SER A 29 24.48 -16.72 20.30
N GLN A 30 23.49 -17.20 21.05
CA GLN A 30 22.14 -17.40 20.53
C GLN A 30 21.51 -16.06 20.15
N GLN A 31 20.89 -15.99 18.97
CA GLN A 31 19.45 -15.71 18.84
C GLN A 31 19.00 -15.93 17.39
N GLY A 32 18.14 -16.93 17.18
CA GLY A 32 17.14 -16.86 16.12
C GLY A 32 15.90 -16.12 16.63
N VAL A 33 14.79 -16.23 15.88
CA VAL A 33 13.48 -15.58 16.11
C VAL A 33 13.34 -14.23 15.38
N THR A 34 12.76 -14.33 14.18
CA THR A 34 11.76 -13.45 13.53
C THR A 34 11.76 -11.93 13.73
N GLN A 35 11.37 -11.24 12.66
CA GLN A 35 10.54 -10.03 12.72
C GLN A 35 11.21 -8.73 13.17
N GLU A 36 12.23 -8.28 12.43
CA GLU A 36 12.33 -6.85 12.12
C GLU A 36 11.69 -6.57 10.76
N MET A 37 10.36 -6.60 10.77
CA MET A 37 9.63 -5.63 9.96
C MET A 37 10.15 -4.26 10.37
N ILE A 38 10.85 -3.55 9.48
CA ILE A 38 11.15 -2.14 9.68
C ILE A 38 9.82 -1.38 9.62
N ARG A 39 9.14 -1.35 10.77
CA ARG A 39 7.93 -0.58 11.04
C ARG A 39 8.34 0.87 11.19
N ASN A 40 8.80 1.45 10.09
CA ASN A 40 8.73 2.89 9.88
C ASN A 40 7.26 3.25 9.68
N GLU A 41 6.48 3.16 10.77
CA GLU A 41 5.34 4.03 10.96
C GLU A 41 5.91 5.42 11.19
N GLU A 42 6.25 6.09 10.08
CA GLU A 42 6.48 7.52 10.09
C GLU A 42 5.18 8.16 10.57
N THR A 43 5.19 8.62 11.81
CA THR A 43 4.08 9.37 12.38
C THR A 43 3.88 10.66 11.59
N LEU A 44 2.62 11.01 11.36
CA LEU A 44 2.24 12.24 10.67
C LEU A 44 2.83 13.45 11.41
N ASN A 45 3.34 14.41 10.65
CA ASN A 45 3.72 15.70 11.22
C ASN A 45 2.48 16.43 11.79
N GLU A 46 2.72 17.32 12.76
CA GLU A 46 1.67 18.03 13.49
C GLU A 46 0.69 18.82 12.58
N LYS A 47 1.16 19.35 11.45
CA LYS A 47 0.30 20.07 10.48
C LYS A 47 -0.72 19.13 9.84
N LEU A 48 -0.29 17.97 9.36
CA LEU A 48 -1.18 17.01 8.69
C LEU A 48 -2.03 16.24 9.71
N ALA A 49 -1.44 15.82 10.83
CA ALA A 49 -2.16 15.23 11.97
C ALA A 49 -3.24 16.17 12.53
N GLY A 50 -2.96 17.48 12.61
CA GLY A 50 -3.94 18.48 13.06
C GLY A 50 -5.10 18.72 12.08
N LYS A 51 -4.93 18.42 10.79
CA LYS A 51 -6.01 18.48 9.79
C LYS A 51 -6.87 17.21 9.82
N ILE A 52 -6.24 16.03 9.72
CA ILE A 52 -6.99 14.76 9.54
C ILE A 52 -7.33 14.09 10.86
N GLY A 53 -6.56 14.29 11.92
CA GLY A 53 -6.77 13.69 13.24
C GLY A 53 -6.17 12.29 13.41
N ASN A 54 -6.16 11.82 14.66
CA ASN A 54 -5.44 10.60 15.08
C ASN A 54 -6.13 9.27 14.71
N TRP A 55 -7.20 9.29 13.91
CA TRP A 55 -7.93 8.08 13.48
C TRP A 55 -7.36 7.45 12.20
N VAL A 56 -6.49 8.18 11.49
CA VAL A 56 -5.92 7.71 10.22
C VAL A 56 -4.78 6.73 10.52
N GLU A 57 -5.09 5.44 10.35
CA GLU A 57 -4.14 4.34 10.45
C GLU A 57 -4.13 3.48 9.18
N LYS A 58 -3.07 2.68 8.99
CA LYS A 58 -2.95 1.80 7.82
C LYS A 58 -4.06 0.74 7.81
N GLY A 59 -4.83 0.71 6.72
CA GLY A 59 -5.88 -0.28 6.49
C GLY A 59 -7.30 0.22 6.77
N VAL A 60 -7.47 1.39 7.39
CA VAL A 60 -8.79 2.00 7.61
C VAL A 60 -9.45 2.41 6.29
N GLU A 61 -10.76 2.21 6.21
CA GLU A 61 -11.60 2.76 5.16
C GLU A 61 -11.98 4.21 5.46
N CYS A 62 -11.97 5.04 4.43
CA CYS A 62 -12.09 6.50 4.53
C CYS A 62 -12.62 7.05 3.21
N TYR A 63 -12.74 8.37 3.11
CA TYR A 63 -13.14 9.06 1.88
C TYR A 63 -12.10 10.11 1.52
N GLY A 64 -11.71 10.13 0.25
CA GLY A 64 -10.98 11.23 -0.37
C GLY A 64 -11.89 12.00 -1.32
N ILE A 65 -11.30 12.91 -2.08
CA ILE A 65 -11.98 13.62 -3.17
C ILE A 65 -11.22 13.48 -4.49
N VAL A 66 -11.96 13.46 -5.60
CA VAL A 66 -11.41 13.61 -6.95
C VAL A 66 -11.93 14.93 -7.48
N ILE A 67 -11.05 15.79 -7.97
CA ILE A 67 -11.40 17.09 -8.56
C ILE A 67 -10.75 17.26 -9.93
N THR A 68 -11.38 18.03 -10.80
CA THR A 68 -10.77 18.55 -12.03
C THR A 68 -11.21 20.00 -12.26
N THR A 69 -10.35 20.79 -12.90
CA THR A 69 -10.66 22.17 -13.29
C THR A 69 -10.59 22.27 -14.81
N PHE A 70 -11.71 22.65 -15.42
CA PHE A 70 -11.84 22.79 -16.87
C PHE A 70 -11.25 24.12 -17.37
N GLN A 71 -11.09 24.24 -18.70
CA GLN A 71 -10.55 25.44 -19.36
C GLN A 71 -11.41 26.70 -19.17
N ASP A 72 -12.70 26.54 -18.84
CA ASP A 72 -13.63 27.62 -18.48
C ASP A 72 -13.42 28.16 -17.04
N GLY A 73 -12.47 27.58 -16.28
CA GLY A 73 -12.19 27.90 -14.88
C GLY A 73 -13.12 27.20 -13.88
N ARG A 74 -14.06 26.37 -14.33
CA ARG A 74 -14.97 25.62 -13.47
C ARG A 74 -14.28 24.41 -12.88
N THR A 75 -14.27 24.30 -11.56
CA THR A 75 -13.85 23.09 -10.84
C THR A 75 -15.05 22.21 -10.51
N VAL A 76 -14.94 20.91 -10.74
CA VAL A 76 -15.92 19.90 -10.31
C VAL A 76 -15.24 18.78 -9.55
N GLY A 77 -15.98 18.09 -8.68
CA GLY A 77 -15.47 16.95 -7.95
C GLY A 77 -16.53 16.04 -7.33
N LYS A 78 -16.09 14.84 -6.98
CA LYS A 78 -16.87 13.82 -6.27
C LYS A 78 -16.04 13.22 -5.13
N SER A 79 -16.70 12.82 -4.06
CA SER A 79 -16.09 12.01 -3.01
C SER A 79 -15.80 10.59 -3.54
N VAL A 80 -14.70 10.00 -3.09
CA VAL A 80 -14.30 8.64 -3.46
C VAL A 80 -14.06 7.81 -2.20
N LYS A 81 -14.59 6.59 -2.15
CA LYS A 81 -14.31 5.64 -1.06
C LYS A 81 -12.91 5.06 -1.22
N CYS A 82 -12.15 5.07 -0.14
CA CYS A 82 -10.73 4.75 -0.13
C CYS A 82 -10.35 3.79 1.00
N LYS A 83 -9.13 3.25 0.90
CA LYS A 83 -8.43 2.56 1.99
C LYS A 83 -7.03 3.15 2.15
N VAL A 84 -6.61 3.38 3.38
CA VAL A 84 -5.23 3.83 3.70
C VAL A 84 -4.25 2.68 3.47
N MET A 85 -3.23 2.89 2.63
CA MET A 85 -2.25 1.87 2.25
C MET A 85 -0.93 1.99 3.03
N SER A 86 -0.50 3.22 3.30
CA SER A 86 0.70 3.53 4.09
C SER A 86 0.65 4.99 4.55
N ILE A 87 1.30 5.29 5.65
CA ILE A 87 1.45 6.64 6.18
C ILE A 87 2.93 7.00 6.11
N GLY A 88 3.21 8.19 5.59
CA GLY A 88 4.53 8.84 5.63
C GLY A 88 4.42 10.13 6.44
N ARG A 89 5.57 10.71 6.83
CA ARG A 89 5.63 11.89 7.70
C ARG A 89 4.80 13.09 7.22
N ASP A 90 4.68 13.27 5.90
CA ASP A 90 4.05 14.42 5.24
C ASP A 90 2.92 14.05 4.28
N LYS A 91 2.53 12.77 4.24
CA LYS A 91 1.59 12.25 3.23
C LYS A 91 0.97 10.92 3.62
N VAL A 92 -0.24 10.67 3.12
CA VAL A 92 -0.95 9.39 3.28
C VAL A 92 -1.13 8.76 1.90
N LYS A 93 -0.74 7.48 1.74
CA LYS A 93 -1.01 6.76 0.49
C LYS A 93 -2.42 6.20 0.54
N MET A 94 -3.23 6.62 -0.43
CA MET A 94 -4.62 6.21 -0.57
C MET A 94 -4.75 5.18 -1.69
N LYS A 95 -5.77 4.33 -1.61
CA LYS A 95 -6.21 3.45 -2.69
C LYS A 95 -7.72 3.58 -2.87
N ALA A 96 -8.18 3.82 -4.09
CA ALA A 96 -9.61 3.80 -4.41
C ALA A 96 -10.16 2.37 -4.26
N ILE A 97 -11.30 2.24 -3.58
CA ILE A 97 -12.03 0.96 -3.42
C ILE A 97 -13.43 1.00 -4.06
N GLU A 98 -13.62 1.92 -5.00
CA GLU A 98 -14.75 2.04 -5.91
C GLU A 98 -14.28 2.73 -7.21
N ASN A 99 -15.14 2.79 -8.23
CA ASN A 99 -14.92 3.61 -9.42
C ASN A 99 -15.64 4.96 -9.26
N VAL A 100 -14.99 6.06 -9.60
CA VAL A 100 -15.60 7.41 -9.63
C VAL A 100 -15.27 8.08 -10.95
N SER A 101 -16.30 8.53 -11.68
CA SER A 101 -16.16 9.39 -12.87
C SER A 101 -16.68 10.79 -12.57
N LEU A 102 -15.96 11.81 -13.04
CA LEU A 102 -16.39 13.21 -13.04
C LEU A 102 -17.19 13.59 -14.31
N MET A 103 -17.38 12.66 -15.24
CA MET A 103 -18.13 12.85 -16.49
C MET A 103 -19.21 11.77 -16.67
N GLU A 104 -20.38 12.17 -17.17
CA GLU A 104 -21.55 11.29 -17.36
C GLU A 104 -21.53 10.51 -18.69
N SER A 105 -20.75 10.96 -19.68
CA SER A 105 -20.82 10.47 -21.06
C SER A 105 -19.76 9.42 -21.41
N ILE A 106 -20.19 8.36 -22.10
CA ILE A 106 -19.33 7.28 -22.61
C ILE A 106 -18.33 7.80 -23.64
N GLY A 107 -17.05 7.78 -23.25
CA GLY A 107 -15.86 7.98 -24.07
C GLY A 107 -14.65 7.49 -23.27
N CYS A 108 -13.56 7.08 -23.92
CA CYS A 108 -12.42 6.47 -23.20
C CYS A 108 -11.70 7.41 -22.23
N ASP A 109 -11.91 8.73 -22.33
CA ASP A 109 -11.27 9.75 -21.51
C ASP A 109 -12.02 9.96 -20.18
N ALA A 110 -12.19 8.89 -19.41
CA ALA A 110 -12.85 8.93 -18.11
C ALA A 110 -12.00 9.71 -17.08
N ILE A 111 -12.28 11.00 -16.91
CA ILE A 111 -11.67 11.83 -15.87
C ILE A 111 -12.21 11.36 -14.51
N GLY A 112 -11.39 10.65 -13.74
CA GLY A 112 -11.84 9.99 -12.52
C GLY A 112 -10.77 9.14 -11.86
N LEU A 113 -11.21 8.23 -10.99
CA LEU A 113 -10.39 7.16 -10.40
C LEU A 113 -11.06 5.81 -10.64
N SER A 114 -10.26 4.83 -11.06
CA SER A 114 -10.64 3.43 -11.16
C SER A 114 -10.40 2.71 -9.85
N TYR A 115 -11.14 1.61 -9.63
CA TYR A 115 -10.92 0.72 -8.51
C TYR A 115 -9.47 0.24 -8.48
N GLY A 116 -8.79 0.55 -7.39
CA GLY A 116 -7.41 0.17 -7.15
C GLY A 116 -6.35 1.21 -7.49
N ASP A 117 -6.71 2.33 -8.11
CA ASP A 117 -5.81 3.46 -8.32
C ASP A 117 -5.28 3.99 -6.97
N THR A 118 -4.03 4.45 -6.95
CA THR A 118 -3.37 4.94 -5.73
C THR A 118 -2.71 6.29 -5.93
N TRP A 119 -2.84 7.17 -4.95
CA TRP A 119 -2.20 8.48 -4.91
C TRP A 119 -1.61 8.77 -3.53
N TRP A 120 -0.82 9.82 -3.44
CA TRP A 120 -0.35 10.39 -2.18
C TRP A 120 -1.16 11.64 -1.88
N GLU A 121 -1.88 11.62 -0.76
CA GLU A 121 -2.60 12.77 -0.23
C GLU A 121 -1.67 13.55 0.71
N THR A 122 -1.51 14.86 0.48
CA THR A 122 -0.54 15.73 1.17
C THR A 122 -1.18 16.94 1.85
N GLU A 123 -2.36 17.35 1.40
CA GLU A 123 -3.09 18.48 1.96
C GLU A 123 -4.03 18.07 3.08
N GLY A 124 -4.37 16.78 3.20
CA GLY A 124 -5.24 16.27 4.25
C GLY A 124 -6.72 16.35 3.91
N ASP A 125 -7.07 16.32 2.62
CA ASP A 125 -8.46 16.16 2.17
C ASP A 125 -8.91 14.67 2.32
N ILE A 126 -8.86 14.19 3.56
CA ILE A 126 -9.22 12.82 4.01
C ILE A 126 -10.31 12.92 5.08
N PHE A 127 -11.39 12.17 4.88
CA PHE A 127 -12.63 12.27 5.66
C PHE A 127 -13.04 10.89 6.21
N GLN A 128 -13.69 10.85 7.37
CA GLN A 128 -14.20 9.59 7.96
C GLN A 128 -15.46 9.13 7.23
N THR A 129 -16.33 10.06 6.84
CA THR A 129 -17.60 9.77 6.18
C THR A 129 -17.70 10.40 4.80
N ARG A 130 -18.47 9.78 3.91
CA ARG A 130 -18.78 10.36 2.59
C ARG A 130 -19.42 11.74 2.73
N LYS A 131 -20.29 11.88 3.74
CA LYS A 131 -21.00 13.13 4.04
C LYS A 131 -20.03 14.29 4.32
N GLU A 132 -18.97 14.08 5.10
CA GLU A 132 -17.95 15.11 5.35
C GLU A 132 -17.24 15.54 4.06
N ALA A 133 -16.88 14.57 3.19
CA ALA A 133 -16.25 14.85 1.90
C ALA A 133 -17.18 15.60 0.94
N ASP A 134 -18.45 15.19 0.86
CA ASP A 134 -19.48 15.85 0.05
C ASP A 134 -19.77 17.26 0.57
N GLU A 135 -19.85 17.46 1.89
CA GLU A 135 -20.00 18.78 2.51
C GLU A 135 -18.78 19.68 2.25
N TYR A 136 -17.56 19.12 2.23
CA TYR A 136 -16.36 19.87 1.84
C TYR A 136 -16.45 20.34 0.38
N LEU A 137 -16.75 19.42 -0.55
CA LEU A 137 -16.94 19.73 -1.97
C LEU A 137 -18.08 20.75 -2.18
N LEU A 138 -19.18 20.64 -1.42
CA LEU A 138 -20.31 21.57 -1.48
C LEU A 138 -19.92 22.97 -1.00
N ARG A 139 -19.21 23.08 0.13
CA ARG A 139 -18.70 24.38 0.65
C ARG A 139 -17.73 25.06 -0.32
N LYS A 140 -17.04 24.28 -1.17
CA LYS A 140 -16.13 24.80 -2.20
C LYS A 140 -16.85 25.15 -3.52
N GLY A 141 -18.12 24.75 -3.69
CA GLY A 141 -18.84 24.89 -4.95
C GLY A 141 -18.42 23.88 -6.03
N TRP A 142 -17.76 22.79 -5.65
CA TRP A 142 -17.21 21.78 -6.57
C TRP A 142 -18.08 20.53 -6.72
N LEU A 143 -18.95 20.24 -5.74
CA LEU A 143 -19.73 18.99 -5.73
C LEU A 143 -20.63 18.86 -6.95
N ILE A 144 -20.40 17.80 -7.75
CA ILE A 144 -21.33 17.33 -8.78
C ILE A 144 -22.06 16.07 -8.30
N LYS A 145 -23.33 15.93 -8.71
CA LYS A 145 -24.18 14.77 -8.38
C LYS A 145 -23.76 13.56 -9.18
#